data_AF-A0A840NNZ4-F1
#
_entry.id   AF-A0A840NNZ4-F1
#
_cell.length_a   1.000
_cell.length_b   1.000
_cell.length_c   1.000
_cell.angle_alpha   90.00
_cell.angle_beta   90.00
_cell.angle_gamma   90.00
#
_symmetry.space_group_name_H-M   'P 1'
#
loop_
_entity.id
_entity.type
_entity.pdbx_description
1 polymer ?
#
loop_
_entity_poly.entity_id
_entity_poly.type
_entity_poly.pdbx_seq_one_letter_code
_entity_poly.pdbx_strand_id
1 'polypeptide(L)'
;MNTENSPCGVEERAPGGWEFVESIVSEEFPAALTGGVDLAPLDGRVAMTTDSFAASPLFFPGGNLGDLAVNGTVNDLAASGAVPRHLVARLVVEAGFPVGDLRRVARSMGAAAAGAGVRITSGGGAVVARGEVDGCRIDTTGVGTFTGARGLGASRARPGDAVLVTGPVGDHGIAVLLHQDSRVAEHVSDTAALHGLLHEVLAAAPAVRVLRNATRGGIAAVLDEIARASGVAVALEESAVPVRARVRAAAELLGIDPLHVACEGRAVAVVGGDEAETALAAMRAHPLGGRAAIIGRITAA
;
A
#
# COMPACT_ATOMS: atom_id res chain seq x y z
N MET A 1 -4.96 -53.19 14.57
CA MET A 1 -6.32 -52.92 15.08
C MET A 1 -6.16 -52.17 16.38
N ASN A 2 -6.54 -50.91 16.59
CA ASN A 2 -7.29 -49.89 15.85
C ASN A 2 -6.89 -48.54 16.52
N THR A 3 -6.37 -47.56 15.76
CA THR A 3 -6.99 -46.24 15.42
C THR A 3 -7.32 -45.36 16.64
N GLU A 4 -6.53 -44.31 16.89
CA GLU A 4 -6.81 -42.90 16.51
C GLU A 4 -7.96 -42.23 17.27
N ASN A 5 -7.63 -41.17 18.02
CA ASN A 5 -8.31 -39.88 17.87
C ASN A 5 -7.51 -38.77 18.57
N SER A 6 -6.75 -38.01 17.77
CA SER A 6 -6.27 -36.68 18.12
C SER A 6 -7.46 -35.73 18.24
N PRO A 7 -7.50 -34.79 19.20
CA PRO A 7 -8.60 -33.85 19.27
C PRO A 7 -8.44 -32.83 18.13
N CYS A 8 -9.38 -32.90 17.20
CA CYS A 8 -9.63 -31.88 16.19
C CYS A 8 -9.76 -30.52 16.89
N GLY A 9 -8.84 -29.59 16.64
CA GLY A 9 -8.89 -28.23 17.16
C GLY A 9 -10.14 -27.55 16.60
N VAL A 10 -11.10 -27.24 17.49
CA VAL A 10 -12.29 -26.49 17.12
C VAL A 10 -11.84 -25.06 16.83
N GLU A 11 -11.81 -24.66 15.56
CA GLU A 11 -11.57 -23.27 15.18
C GLU A 11 -12.66 -22.39 15.78
N GLU A 12 -12.26 -21.52 16.71
CA GLU A 12 -13.12 -20.51 17.30
C GLU A 12 -13.62 -19.58 16.17
N ARG A 13 -14.94 -19.45 16.03
CA ARG A 13 -15.60 -18.58 15.05
C ARG A 13 -16.19 -17.38 15.76
N ALA A 14 -16.09 -16.20 15.16
CA ALA A 14 -16.62 -14.99 15.78
C ALA A 14 -18.14 -15.13 16.01
N PRO A 15 -18.66 -15.05 17.26
CA PRO A 15 -20.08 -14.88 17.52
C PRO A 15 -20.56 -13.59 16.84
N GLY A 16 -21.83 -13.55 16.43
CA GLY A 16 -22.38 -12.50 15.55
C GLY A 16 -22.43 -11.06 16.08
N GLY A 17 -21.75 -10.76 17.20
CA GLY A 17 -21.71 -9.43 17.81
C GLY A 17 -20.39 -8.70 17.54
N TRP A 18 -20.48 -7.42 17.19
CA TRP A 18 -19.32 -6.54 17.00
C TRP A 18 -18.42 -6.45 18.25
N GLU A 19 -19.00 -6.47 19.46
CA GLU A 19 -18.25 -6.38 20.74
C GLU A 19 -17.13 -7.43 20.86
N PHE A 20 -17.32 -8.62 20.29
CA PHE A 20 -16.31 -9.67 20.29
C PHE A 20 -15.18 -9.41 19.28
N VAL A 21 -15.52 -8.88 18.09
CA VAL A 21 -14.52 -8.46 17.11
C VAL A 21 -13.71 -7.29 17.68
N GLU A 22 -14.38 -6.35 18.34
CA GLU A 22 -13.77 -5.22 19.02
C GLU A 22 -12.81 -5.67 20.13
N SER A 23 -13.17 -6.67 20.95
CA SER A 23 -12.28 -7.19 21.99
C SER A 23 -11.00 -7.80 21.40
N ILE A 24 -11.11 -8.56 20.30
CA ILE A 24 -9.94 -9.14 19.61
C ILE A 24 -9.04 -8.05 19.04
N VAL A 25 -9.63 -7.04 18.37
CA VAL A 25 -8.85 -5.95 17.79
C VAL A 25 -8.19 -5.11 18.90
N SER A 26 -8.87 -4.93 20.03
CA SER A 26 -8.33 -4.21 21.20
C SER A 26 -7.20 -4.97 21.91
N GLU A 27 -7.27 -6.30 21.99
CA GLU A 27 -6.21 -7.13 22.54
C GLU A 27 -4.93 -7.04 21.72
N GLU A 28 -5.05 -7.08 20.39
CA GLU A 28 -3.91 -6.97 19.48
C GLU A 28 -3.46 -5.49 19.32
N PHE A 29 -4.36 -4.52 19.57
CA PHE A 29 -4.10 -3.05 19.57
C PHE A 29 -4.71 -2.30 20.75
N PRO A 30 -3.97 -2.18 21.88
CA PRO A 30 -4.47 -1.51 23.06
C PRO A 30 -4.78 -0.01 22.86
N ALA A 31 -4.22 0.62 21.82
CA ALA A 31 -4.36 2.05 21.57
C ALA A 31 -5.51 2.43 20.60
N ALA A 32 -6.15 1.45 19.95
CA ALA A 32 -7.03 1.72 18.80
C ALA A 32 -8.52 1.81 19.12
N LEU A 33 -8.97 1.32 20.29
CA LEU A 33 -10.40 1.09 20.56
C LEU A 33 -10.80 1.25 22.04
N THR A 34 -9.92 1.76 22.91
CA THR A 34 -10.24 1.90 24.34
C THR A 34 -11.01 3.21 24.59
N GLY A 35 -12.29 3.09 24.91
CA GLY A 35 -13.22 4.20 25.14
C GLY A 35 -12.72 5.26 26.13
N GLY A 36 -12.30 6.39 25.60
CA GLY A 36 -11.82 7.53 26.39
C GLY A 36 -11.44 8.72 25.51
N VAL A 37 -12.37 9.15 24.66
CA VAL A 37 -12.28 10.22 23.63
C VAL A 37 -11.66 9.75 22.31
N ASP A 38 -12.52 9.34 21.37
CA ASP A 38 -12.21 9.01 19.95
C ASP A 38 -11.82 10.27 19.13
N LEU A 39 -10.86 11.06 19.62
CA LEU A 39 -10.42 12.27 18.94
C LEU A 39 -8.90 12.33 18.88
N ALA A 40 -8.37 12.44 17.66
CA ALA A 40 -7.00 12.86 17.42
C ALA A 40 -6.97 14.38 17.26
N PRO A 41 -6.31 15.14 18.16
CA PRO A 41 -6.11 16.57 17.91
C PRO A 41 -5.23 16.75 16.68
N LEU A 42 -5.67 17.64 15.77
CA LEU A 42 -4.97 17.95 14.52
C LEU A 42 -4.73 19.46 14.46
N ASP A 43 -3.46 19.84 14.29
CA ASP A 43 -3.07 21.24 14.16
C ASP A 43 -2.43 21.50 12.79
N GLY A 44 -2.71 22.69 12.22
CA GLY A 44 -2.08 23.17 10.99
C GLY A 44 -2.73 22.69 9.69
N ARG A 45 -1.92 22.55 8.63
CA ARG A 45 -2.40 22.08 7.32
C ARG A 45 -2.36 20.56 7.27
N VAL A 46 -3.51 19.97 7.03
CA VAL A 46 -3.70 18.52 7.01
C VAL A 46 -3.92 17.98 5.60
N ALA A 47 -3.50 16.74 5.40
CA ALA A 47 -3.91 15.90 4.28
C ALA A 47 -4.81 14.79 4.83
N MET A 48 -5.83 14.42 4.06
CA MET A 48 -6.74 13.34 4.40
C MET A 48 -6.93 12.45 3.17
N THR A 49 -6.91 11.14 3.38
CA THR A 49 -7.19 10.14 2.34
C THR A 49 -8.01 9.00 2.93
N THR A 50 -8.72 8.26 2.10
CA THR A 50 -9.45 7.06 2.52
C THR A 50 -9.41 6.04 1.40
N ASP A 51 -9.32 4.77 1.76
CA ASP A 51 -9.38 3.66 0.81
C ASP A 51 -10.04 2.43 1.42
N SER A 52 -10.55 1.57 0.55
CA SER A 52 -11.28 0.34 0.88
C SER A 52 -10.53 -0.87 0.34
N PHE A 53 -10.16 -1.77 1.24
CA PHE A 53 -9.34 -2.94 0.95
C PHE A 53 -10.19 -4.20 0.97
N ALA A 54 -10.16 -4.92 -0.14
CA ALA A 54 -10.90 -6.17 -0.37
C ALA A 54 -10.03 -7.16 -1.18
N ALA A 55 -8.74 -7.25 -0.85
CA ALA A 55 -7.83 -8.17 -1.52
C ALA A 55 -8.30 -9.62 -1.34
N SER A 56 -8.27 -10.38 -2.43
CA SER A 56 -8.58 -11.81 -2.43
C SER A 56 -7.45 -12.55 -3.16
N PRO A 57 -6.73 -13.47 -2.49
CA PRO A 57 -6.94 -13.94 -1.12
C PRO A 57 -6.61 -12.88 -0.04
N LEU A 58 -7.18 -13.06 1.16
CA LEU A 58 -6.89 -12.20 2.32
C LEU A 58 -5.44 -12.28 2.80
N PHE A 59 -4.81 -13.44 2.60
CA PHE A 59 -3.43 -13.71 2.93
C PHE A 59 -2.69 -14.09 1.65
N PHE A 60 -1.55 -13.46 1.41
CA PHE A 60 -0.73 -13.69 0.24
C PHE A 60 0.75 -13.69 0.64
N PRO A 61 1.65 -14.25 -0.20
CA PRO A 61 3.06 -14.25 0.15
C PRO A 61 3.55 -12.79 0.27
N GLY A 62 4.19 -12.46 1.39
CA GLY A 62 4.69 -11.10 1.66
C GLY A 62 3.71 -10.15 2.36
N GLY A 63 2.46 -10.54 2.65
CA GLY A 63 1.55 -9.68 3.42
C GLY A 63 0.14 -10.24 3.59
N ASN A 64 -0.78 -9.41 4.07
CA ASN A 64 -2.20 -9.75 4.15
C ASN A 64 -3.08 -8.49 4.10
N LEU A 65 -4.39 -8.65 4.23
CA LEU A 65 -5.31 -7.52 4.18
C LEU A 65 -4.98 -6.42 5.22
N GLY A 66 -4.45 -6.80 6.39
CA GLY A 66 -4.17 -5.88 7.49
C GLY A 66 -3.01 -4.93 7.23
N ASP A 67 -1.82 -5.46 6.87
CA ASP A 67 -0.67 -4.61 6.55
C ASP A 67 -0.90 -3.82 5.26
N LEU A 68 -1.56 -4.42 4.27
CA LEU A 68 -1.98 -3.75 3.04
C LEU A 68 -2.83 -2.50 3.30
N ALA A 69 -3.86 -2.61 4.14
CA ALA A 69 -4.73 -1.48 4.45
C ALA A 69 -3.98 -0.32 5.09
N VAL A 70 -3.08 -0.62 6.04
CA VAL A 70 -2.28 0.41 6.71
C VAL A 70 -1.25 1.00 5.75
N ASN A 71 -0.48 0.17 5.05
CA ASN A 71 0.56 0.61 4.12
C ASN A 71 -0.02 1.47 3.00
N GLY A 72 -1.13 1.06 2.38
CA GLY A 72 -1.78 1.79 1.30
C GLY A 72 -2.19 3.21 1.71
N THR A 73 -2.93 3.33 2.82
CA THR A 73 -3.36 4.64 3.32
C THR A 73 -2.18 5.52 3.79
N VAL A 74 -1.15 4.94 4.40
CA VAL A 74 0.09 5.64 4.74
C VAL A 74 0.79 6.17 3.48
N ASN A 75 0.84 5.36 2.42
CA ASN A 75 1.49 5.69 1.17
C ASN A 75 0.75 6.83 0.46
N ASP A 76 -0.58 6.88 0.50
CA ASP A 76 -1.35 7.96 -0.12
C ASP A 76 -1.07 9.32 0.53
N LEU A 77 -0.99 9.35 1.86
CA LEU A 77 -0.58 10.55 2.59
C LEU A 77 0.86 10.94 2.21
N ALA A 78 1.78 9.98 2.18
CA ALA A 78 3.18 10.23 1.83
C ALA A 78 3.35 10.72 0.38
N ALA A 79 2.59 10.20 -0.57
CA ALA A 79 2.58 10.63 -1.96
C ALA A 79 2.08 12.08 -2.13
N SER A 80 1.23 12.57 -1.21
CA SER A 80 0.88 14.00 -1.17
C SER A 80 2.00 14.89 -0.61
N GLY A 81 3.05 14.29 -0.03
CA GLY A 81 4.12 14.98 0.70
C GLY A 81 3.78 15.30 2.16
N ALA A 82 2.66 14.79 2.67
CA ALA A 82 2.30 14.89 4.09
C ALA A 82 3.05 13.84 4.91
N VAL A 83 3.33 14.17 6.17
CA VAL A 83 3.81 13.21 7.16
C VAL A 83 2.59 12.50 7.76
N PRO A 84 2.42 11.18 7.57
CA PRO A 84 1.30 10.43 8.16
C PRO A 84 1.33 10.51 9.70
N ARG A 85 0.16 10.64 10.34
CA ARG A 85 0.06 10.77 11.80
C ARG A 85 -0.93 9.78 12.41
N HIS A 86 -2.13 9.78 11.88
CA HIS A 86 -3.27 9.07 12.44
C HIS A 86 -4.00 8.28 11.36
N LEU A 87 -4.50 7.10 11.73
CA LEU A 87 -5.43 6.32 10.94
C LEU A 87 -6.72 6.12 11.73
N VAL A 88 -7.82 6.00 11.01
CA VAL A 88 -9.09 5.44 11.47
C VAL A 88 -9.31 4.15 10.70
N ALA A 89 -9.65 3.07 11.38
CA ALA A 89 -9.83 1.76 10.75
C ALA A 89 -11.22 1.18 11.01
N ARG A 90 -11.91 0.77 9.96
CA ARG A 90 -13.22 0.12 10.04
C ARG A 90 -13.15 -1.29 9.45
N LEU A 91 -13.60 -2.29 10.20
CA LEU A 91 -13.60 -3.68 9.75
C LEU A 91 -15.03 -4.17 9.50
N VAL A 92 -15.29 -4.75 8.33
CA VAL A 92 -16.54 -5.45 8.03
C VAL A 92 -16.22 -6.93 7.88
N VAL A 93 -16.75 -7.76 8.77
CA VAL A 93 -16.39 -9.17 8.91
C VAL A 93 -17.61 -10.04 8.67
N GLU A 94 -17.45 -11.12 7.90
CA GLU A 94 -18.50 -12.09 7.65
C GLU A 94 -18.80 -12.94 8.89
N ALA A 95 -20.08 -13.23 9.15
CA ALA A 95 -20.49 -14.14 10.21
C ALA A 95 -19.86 -15.55 10.05
N GLY A 96 -19.08 -15.94 11.06
CA GLY A 96 -18.35 -17.20 11.08
C GLY A 96 -16.97 -17.14 10.42
N PHE A 97 -16.43 -15.94 10.18
CA PHE A 97 -15.02 -15.73 9.85
C PHE A 97 -14.10 -16.31 10.97
N PRO A 98 -12.99 -17.00 10.63
CA PRO A 98 -12.12 -17.61 11.64
C PRO A 98 -11.48 -16.57 12.56
N VAL A 99 -11.57 -16.78 13.88
CA VAL A 99 -10.99 -15.87 14.87
C VAL A 99 -9.46 -15.81 14.76
N GLY A 100 -8.83 -16.93 14.43
CA GLY A 100 -7.38 -16.98 14.19
C GLY A 100 -6.96 -16.05 13.06
N ASP A 101 -7.72 -16.01 11.97
CA ASP A 101 -7.43 -15.13 10.84
C ASP A 101 -7.74 -13.67 11.16
N LEU A 102 -8.80 -13.39 11.90
CA LEU A 102 -9.08 -12.04 12.42
C LEU A 102 -7.93 -11.53 13.29
N ARG A 103 -7.42 -12.35 14.23
CA ARG A 103 -6.25 -12.01 15.06
C ARG A 103 -5.01 -11.74 14.22
N ARG A 104 -4.77 -12.54 13.17
CA ARG A 104 -3.63 -12.35 12.24
C ARG A 104 -3.74 -11.05 11.45
N VAL A 105 -4.92 -10.77 10.89
CA VAL A 105 -5.21 -9.53 10.15
C VAL A 105 -5.03 -8.35 11.08
N ALA A 106 -5.67 -8.39 12.25
CA ALA A 106 -5.51 -7.40 13.29
C ALA A 106 -4.02 -7.20 13.54
N ARG A 107 -3.30 -8.16 14.12
CA ARG A 107 -1.86 -8.06 14.47
C ARG A 107 -1.00 -7.40 13.38
N SER A 108 -1.25 -7.73 12.11
CA SER A 108 -0.52 -7.16 10.98
C SER A 108 -0.78 -5.67 10.79
N MET A 109 -2.01 -5.19 11.00
CA MET A 109 -2.36 -3.76 10.95
C MET A 109 -1.50 -2.94 11.90
N GLY A 110 -1.49 -3.22 13.20
CA GLY A 110 -0.72 -2.38 14.10
C GLY A 110 0.77 -2.70 14.14
N ALA A 111 1.23 -3.87 13.67
CA ALA A 111 2.64 -4.03 13.33
C ALA A 111 3.06 -3.05 12.21
N ALA A 112 2.25 -2.94 11.14
CA ALA A 112 2.46 -1.96 10.08
C ALA A 112 2.32 -0.52 10.58
N ALA A 113 1.34 -0.24 11.45
CA ALA A 113 1.12 1.09 12.01
C ALA A 113 2.30 1.53 12.89
N ALA A 114 2.77 0.64 13.76
CA ALA A 114 3.97 0.87 14.58
C ALA A 114 5.21 1.05 13.71
N GLY A 115 5.40 0.20 12.69
CA GLY A 115 6.50 0.32 11.73
C GLY A 115 6.50 1.62 10.95
N ALA A 116 5.31 2.18 10.68
CA ALA A 116 5.14 3.48 10.03
C ALA A 116 5.09 4.69 10.99
N GLY A 117 5.20 4.46 12.30
CA GLY A 117 5.10 5.51 13.31
C GLY A 117 3.73 6.22 13.34
N VAL A 118 2.66 5.55 12.88
CA VAL A 118 1.29 6.09 12.89
C VAL A 118 0.44 5.42 13.97
N ARG A 119 -0.58 6.12 14.45
CA ARG A 119 -1.54 5.59 15.42
C ARG A 119 -2.90 5.34 14.77
N ILE A 120 -3.40 4.12 14.85
CA ILE A 120 -4.83 3.87 14.63
C ILE A 120 -5.55 4.43 15.86
N THR A 121 -6.28 5.54 15.70
CA THR A 121 -6.75 6.37 16.83
C THR A 121 -8.24 6.21 17.09
N SER A 122 -9.00 5.76 16.10
CA SER A 122 -10.42 5.47 16.22
C SER A 122 -10.74 4.35 15.23
N GLY A 123 -11.86 3.69 15.43
CA GLY A 123 -12.28 2.62 14.56
C GLY A 123 -13.65 2.11 14.90
N GLY A 124 -14.03 1.04 14.23
CA GLY A 124 -15.32 0.40 14.43
C GLY A 124 -15.51 -0.68 13.39
N GLY A 125 -16.75 -1.13 13.24
CA GLY A 125 -17.03 -2.12 12.24
C GLY A 125 -18.39 -2.74 12.36
N ALA A 126 -18.56 -3.85 11.66
CA ALA A 126 -19.80 -4.60 11.64
C ALA A 126 -19.51 -6.08 11.38
N VAL A 127 -20.31 -6.94 12.00
CA VAL A 127 -20.43 -8.34 11.59
C VAL A 127 -21.66 -8.44 10.69
N VAL A 128 -21.46 -8.89 9.46
CA VAL A 128 -22.51 -9.02 8.44
C VAL A 128 -22.89 -10.47 8.23
N ALA A 129 -24.04 -10.75 7.60
CA ALA A 129 -24.48 -12.11 7.38
C ALA A 129 -23.53 -12.85 6.42
N ARG A 130 -23.52 -14.18 6.52
CA ARG A 130 -22.77 -15.04 5.59
C ARG A 130 -23.20 -14.78 4.15
N GLY A 131 -22.24 -14.56 3.27
CA GLY A 131 -22.43 -14.24 1.85
C GLY A 131 -22.51 -12.74 1.52
N GLU A 132 -22.55 -11.85 2.51
CA GLU A 132 -22.61 -10.39 2.26
C GLU A 132 -21.24 -9.75 2.02
N VAL A 133 -20.18 -10.38 2.55
CA VAL A 133 -18.78 -10.00 2.31
C VAL A 133 -17.93 -11.26 2.17
N ASP A 134 -16.91 -11.21 1.31
CA ASP A 134 -15.94 -12.31 1.13
C ASP A 134 -14.91 -12.29 2.28
N GLY A 135 -15.27 -12.91 3.40
CA GLY A 135 -14.44 -13.00 4.62
C GLY A 135 -14.33 -11.71 5.41
N CYS A 136 -13.46 -10.78 4.98
CA CYS A 136 -13.18 -9.54 5.68
C CYS A 136 -12.88 -8.39 4.71
N ARG A 137 -13.39 -7.19 5.02
CA ARG A 137 -13.01 -5.93 4.38
C ARG A 137 -12.53 -4.93 5.42
N ILE A 138 -11.61 -4.07 5.01
CA ILE A 138 -11.06 -3.03 5.85
C ILE A 138 -11.18 -1.71 5.09
N ASP A 139 -11.75 -0.70 5.73
CA ASP A 139 -11.66 0.68 5.28
C ASP A 139 -10.70 1.43 6.21
N THR A 140 -9.75 2.16 5.64
CA THR A 140 -8.83 3.01 6.42
C THR A 140 -8.88 4.43 5.92
N THR A 141 -9.05 5.36 6.86
CA THR A 141 -8.95 6.79 6.61
C THR A 141 -7.71 7.31 7.31
N GLY A 142 -6.84 7.98 6.56
CA GLY A 142 -5.60 8.51 7.08
C GLY A 142 -5.61 10.03 7.17
N VAL A 143 -4.97 10.54 8.21
CA VAL A 143 -4.66 11.97 8.36
C VAL A 143 -3.16 12.18 8.55
N GLY A 144 -2.62 13.10 7.78
CA GLY A 144 -1.23 13.55 7.86
C GLY A 144 -1.12 15.06 7.94
N THR A 145 0.07 15.56 8.26
CA THR A 145 0.38 17.00 8.40
C THR A 145 1.46 17.42 7.41
N PHE A 146 1.32 18.59 6.81
CA PHE A 146 2.38 19.15 5.96
C PHE A 146 3.43 19.88 6.82
N THR A 147 4.71 19.55 6.63
CA THR A 147 5.84 20.21 7.32
C THR A 147 6.41 21.42 6.58
N GLY A 148 5.73 21.88 5.51
CA GLY A 148 6.15 23.03 4.71
C GLY A 148 5.19 23.27 3.55
N ALA A 149 5.45 24.30 2.73
CA ALA A 149 4.73 24.49 1.48
C ALA A 149 5.38 23.63 0.39
N ARG A 150 4.73 22.51 0.05
CA ARG A 150 5.11 21.70 -1.10
C ARG A 150 3.91 21.65 -2.05
N GLY A 151 4.10 22.13 -3.27
CA GLY A 151 3.11 22.00 -4.32
C GLY A 151 3.42 20.74 -5.12
N LEU A 152 3.06 19.56 -4.59
CA LEU A 152 3.05 18.33 -5.37
C LEU A 152 1.72 18.20 -6.10
N GLY A 153 1.70 17.59 -7.28
CA GLY A 153 0.44 17.27 -7.95
C GLY A 153 0.63 16.85 -9.40
N ALA A 154 -0.23 15.96 -9.88
CA ALA A 154 -0.14 15.37 -11.21
C ALA A 154 -0.14 16.40 -12.36
N SER A 155 -0.68 17.61 -12.15
CA SER A 155 -0.70 18.73 -13.11
C SER A 155 0.58 19.58 -13.14
N ARG A 156 1.62 19.17 -12.40
CA ARG A 156 2.86 19.94 -12.28
C ARG A 156 4.01 19.43 -13.10
N ALA A 157 3.88 18.27 -13.77
CA ALA A 157 4.92 17.74 -14.63
C ALA A 157 5.18 18.68 -15.82
N ARG A 158 6.44 18.77 -16.24
CA ARG A 158 6.87 19.68 -17.32
C ARG A 158 7.87 18.98 -18.23
N PRO A 159 7.93 19.35 -19.53
CA PRO A 159 8.98 18.85 -20.42
C PRO A 159 10.38 19.03 -19.82
N GLY A 160 11.18 17.98 -19.88
CA GLY A 160 12.53 17.91 -19.32
C GLY A 160 12.61 17.33 -17.90
N ASP A 161 11.48 17.13 -17.21
CA ASP A 161 11.48 16.40 -15.94
C ASP A 161 11.79 14.91 -16.17
N ALA A 162 12.51 14.29 -15.23
CA ALA A 162 12.79 12.87 -15.21
C ALA A 162 11.64 12.08 -14.55
N VAL A 163 11.40 10.87 -15.04
CA VAL A 163 10.43 9.92 -14.47
C VAL A 163 11.19 8.78 -13.80
N LEU A 164 10.91 8.55 -12.52
CA LEU A 164 11.55 7.52 -11.71
C LEU A 164 10.51 6.58 -11.11
N VAL A 165 10.91 5.34 -10.86
CA VAL A 165 10.18 4.41 -9.97
C VAL A 165 11.04 4.06 -8.78
N THR A 166 10.40 3.91 -7.63
CA THR A 166 11.09 3.61 -6.37
C THR A 166 11.62 2.18 -6.29
N GLY A 167 11.27 1.29 -7.21
CA GLY A 167 11.76 -0.08 -7.24
C GLY A 167 11.12 -0.91 -8.34
N PRO A 168 11.29 -2.25 -8.30
CA PRO A 168 10.78 -3.11 -9.36
C PRO A 168 9.25 -3.13 -9.41
N VAL A 169 8.70 -3.17 -10.62
CA VAL A 169 7.25 -3.06 -10.84
C VAL A 169 6.60 -4.44 -10.99
N GLY A 170 5.35 -4.54 -10.53
CA GLY A 170 4.47 -5.69 -10.72
C GLY A 170 4.58 -6.79 -9.66
N ASP A 171 5.34 -6.61 -8.57
CA ASP A 171 5.53 -7.67 -7.57
C ASP A 171 4.21 -8.09 -6.90
N HIS A 172 3.42 -7.14 -6.39
CA HIS A 172 2.19 -7.44 -5.66
C HIS A 172 1.18 -8.20 -6.52
N GLY A 173 0.82 -7.67 -7.68
CA GLY A 173 -0.17 -8.32 -8.53
C GLY A 173 0.26 -9.70 -9.01
N ILE A 174 1.54 -9.89 -9.35
CA ILE A 174 2.05 -11.23 -9.68
C ILE A 174 2.03 -12.15 -8.46
N ALA A 175 2.40 -11.67 -7.27
CA ALA A 175 2.37 -12.50 -6.06
C ALA A 175 0.95 -13.01 -5.75
N VAL A 176 -0.06 -12.15 -5.90
CA VAL A 176 -1.47 -12.51 -5.73
C VAL A 176 -1.93 -13.50 -6.79
N LEU A 177 -1.65 -13.24 -8.07
CA LEU A 177 -2.06 -14.12 -9.18
C LEU A 177 -1.40 -15.50 -9.10
N LEU A 178 -0.11 -15.56 -8.77
CA LEU A 178 0.61 -16.82 -8.62
C LEU A 178 0.17 -17.58 -7.37
N HIS A 179 -0.22 -16.91 -6.29
CA HIS A 179 -0.73 -17.61 -5.11
C HIS A 179 -2.06 -18.33 -5.39
N GLN A 180 -2.87 -17.79 -6.29
CA GLN A 180 -4.10 -18.44 -6.74
C GLN A 180 -3.83 -19.65 -7.66
N ASP A 181 -2.69 -19.67 -8.38
CA ASP A 181 -2.23 -20.82 -9.16
C ASP A 181 -1.18 -21.63 -8.38
N SER A 182 -1.65 -22.63 -7.63
CA SER A 182 -0.89 -23.56 -6.76
C SER A 182 0.39 -24.23 -7.33
N ARG A 183 0.79 -23.92 -8.57
CA ARG A 183 1.87 -24.57 -9.33
C ARG A 183 3.17 -23.75 -9.40
N VAL A 184 3.24 -22.54 -8.84
CA VAL A 184 4.41 -21.66 -9.01
C VAL A 184 5.07 -21.30 -7.67
N ALA A 185 6.41 -21.28 -7.66
CA ALA A 185 7.24 -20.95 -6.51
C ALA A 185 6.88 -19.59 -5.88
N GLU A 186 7.05 -19.48 -4.55
CA GLU A 186 6.69 -18.29 -3.77
C GLU A 186 7.35 -17.01 -4.33
N HIS A 187 6.52 -16.13 -4.88
CA HIS A 187 6.84 -14.74 -5.16
C HIS A 187 6.07 -13.87 -4.18
N VAL A 188 6.74 -12.88 -3.58
CA VAL A 188 6.19 -12.09 -2.49
C VAL A 188 5.74 -10.72 -2.97
N SER A 189 4.61 -10.29 -2.44
CA SER A 189 4.10 -8.93 -2.53
C SER A 189 5.15 -7.93 -2.05
N ASP A 190 5.13 -6.74 -2.64
CA ASP A 190 5.98 -5.63 -2.24
C ASP A 190 5.32 -4.67 -1.24
N THR A 191 4.14 -5.01 -0.69
CA THR A 191 3.42 -4.14 0.27
C THR A 191 4.33 -3.63 1.37
N ALA A 192 4.45 -2.31 1.46
CA ALA A 192 5.31 -1.63 2.43
C ALA A 192 4.92 -0.16 2.58
N ALA A 193 5.13 0.39 3.77
CA ALA A 193 5.00 1.82 4.03
C ALA A 193 6.20 2.60 3.44
N LEU A 194 5.94 3.46 2.46
CA LEU A 194 6.91 4.25 1.70
C LEU A 194 7.19 5.63 2.28
N HIS A 195 6.48 6.03 3.33
CA HIS A 195 6.62 7.37 3.94
C HIS A 195 8.07 7.76 4.25
N GLY A 196 8.90 6.86 4.79
CA GLY A 196 10.32 7.11 5.04
C GLY A 196 11.12 7.39 3.76
N LEU A 197 11.03 6.47 2.80
CA LEU A 197 11.64 6.61 1.46
C LEU A 197 11.25 7.93 0.79
N LEU A 198 9.94 8.22 0.71
CA LEU A 198 9.45 9.42 0.02
C LEU A 198 9.86 10.69 0.74
N HIS A 199 9.95 10.66 2.07
CA HIS A 199 10.45 11.78 2.86
C HIS A 199 11.92 12.08 2.55
N GLU A 200 12.78 11.06 2.48
CA GLU A 200 14.19 11.22 2.13
C GLU A 200 14.37 11.79 0.71
N VAL A 201 13.59 11.32 -0.26
CA VAL A 201 13.58 11.85 -1.63
C VAL A 201 13.16 13.33 -1.65
N LEU A 202 12.10 13.69 -0.93
CA LEU A 202 11.63 15.08 -0.85
C LEU A 202 12.62 16.01 -0.13
N ALA A 203 13.44 15.48 0.77
CA ALA A 203 14.50 16.23 1.45
C ALA A 203 15.71 16.43 0.52
N ALA A 204 16.10 15.41 -0.24
CA ALA A 204 17.26 15.46 -1.13
C ALA A 204 17.00 16.20 -2.45
N ALA A 205 15.78 16.12 -2.98
CA ALA A 205 15.38 16.71 -4.27
C ALA A 205 14.16 17.63 -4.11
N PRO A 206 14.35 18.92 -3.78
CA PRO A 206 13.26 19.90 -3.66
C PRO A 206 12.46 20.11 -4.96
N ALA A 207 13.01 19.77 -6.13
CA ALA A 207 12.36 19.90 -7.44
C ALA A 207 11.44 18.72 -7.79
N VAL A 208 11.15 17.81 -6.85
CA VAL A 208 10.08 16.81 -7.00
C VAL A 208 8.75 17.52 -7.26
N ARG A 209 8.06 17.13 -8.34
CA ARG A 209 6.78 17.72 -8.76
C ARG A 209 5.61 16.80 -8.52
N VAL A 210 5.81 15.50 -8.71
CA VAL A 210 4.76 14.48 -8.58
C VAL A 210 5.33 13.30 -7.79
N LEU A 211 4.53 12.79 -6.86
CA LEU A 211 4.67 11.48 -6.25
C LEU A 211 3.30 10.79 -6.32
N ARG A 212 3.28 9.54 -6.77
CA ARG A 212 2.05 8.73 -6.89
C ARG A 212 2.35 7.26 -6.64
N ASN A 213 1.52 6.59 -5.87
CA ASN A 213 1.63 5.15 -5.65
C ASN A 213 1.15 4.40 -6.90
N ALA A 214 1.79 3.28 -7.22
CA ALA A 214 1.48 2.50 -8.43
C ALA A 214 0.56 1.30 -8.14
N THR A 215 -0.58 1.57 -7.48
CA THR A 215 -1.55 0.55 -7.06
C THR A 215 -2.39 0.07 -8.26
N ARG A 216 -3.69 0.37 -8.32
CA ARG A 216 -4.58 -0.12 -9.38
C ARG A 216 -4.16 0.44 -10.75
N GLY A 217 -3.95 -0.47 -11.71
CA GLY A 217 -3.51 -0.13 -13.07
C GLY A 217 -1.99 0.08 -13.20
N GLY A 218 -1.23 -0.14 -12.13
CA GLY A 218 0.23 -0.10 -12.12
C GLY A 218 0.81 1.27 -12.45
N ILE A 219 2.06 1.30 -12.88
CA ILE A 219 2.71 2.56 -13.27
C ILE A 219 2.09 3.15 -14.54
N ALA A 220 1.51 2.33 -15.42
CA ALA A 220 0.89 2.80 -16.66
C ALA A 220 -0.27 3.77 -16.38
N ALA A 221 -1.17 3.42 -15.45
CA ALA A 221 -2.27 4.29 -15.05
C ALA A 221 -1.78 5.61 -14.41
N VAL A 222 -0.75 5.53 -13.58
CA VAL A 222 -0.14 6.72 -12.96
C VAL A 222 0.45 7.67 -14.00
N LEU A 223 1.15 7.14 -15.00
CA LEU A 223 1.77 7.94 -16.05
C LEU A 223 0.74 8.55 -17.00
N ASP A 224 -0.35 7.84 -17.31
CA ASP A 224 -1.49 8.39 -18.05
C ASP A 224 -2.17 9.53 -17.28
N GLU A 225 -2.38 9.38 -15.96
CA GLU A 225 -2.92 10.44 -15.11
C GLU A 225 -2.04 11.70 -15.17
N ILE A 226 -0.72 11.54 -15.04
CA ILE A 226 0.24 12.65 -15.08
C ILE A 226 0.23 13.33 -16.45
N ALA A 227 0.27 12.56 -17.53
CA ALA A 227 0.24 13.07 -18.89
C ALA A 227 -1.00 13.93 -19.14
N ARG A 228 -2.18 13.41 -18.77
CA ARG A 228 -3.46 14.11 -18.94
C ARG A 228 -3.58 15.36 -18.06
N ALA A 229 -3.21 15.25 -16.79
CA ALA A 229 -3.34 16.35 -15.83
C ALA A 229 -2.39 17.52 -16.13
N SER A 230 -1.21 17.23 -16.69
CA SER A 230 -0.20 18.26 -17.03
C SER A 230 -0.25 18.71 -18.50
N GLY A 231 -0.97 18.01 -19.38
CA GLY A 231 -0.96 18.29 -20.82
C GLY A 231 0.41 18.04 -21.45
N VAL A 232 1.06 16.93 -21.08
CA VAL A 232 2.41 16.54 -21.52
C VAL A 232 2.42 15.10 -22.02
N ALA A 233 3.52 14.68 -22.66
CA ALA A 233 3.76 13.29 -22.99
C ALA A 233 4.82 12.67 -22.07
N VAL A 234 4.74 11.35 -21.89
CA VAL A 234 5.70 10.55 -21.10
C VAL A 234 6.45 9.63 -22.06
N ALA A 235 7.75 9.85 -22.22
CA ALA A 235 8.61 8.98 -23.00
C ALA A 235 9.35 8.01 -22.06
N LEU A 236 8.97 6.72 -22.12
CA LEU A 236 9.59 5.66 -21.34
C LEU A 236 10.70 4.95 -22.11
N GLU A 237 11.72 4.52 -21.38
CA GLU A 237 12.72 3.56 -21.84
C GLU A 237 12.36 2.19 -21.24
N GLU A 238 11.79 1.30 -22.05
CA GLU A 238 11.28 0.00 -21.60
C GLU A 238 12.38 -0.82 -20.92
N SER A 239 13.61 -0.79 -21.46
CA SER A 239 14.75 -1.52 -20.92
C SER A 239 15.20 -1.01 -19.54
N ALA A 240 14.86 0.23 -19.20
CA ALA A 240 15.19 0.85 -17.92
C ALA A 240 14.17 0.53 -16.81
N VAL A 241 12.95 0.08 -17.15
CA VAL A 241 11.93 -0.28 -16.16
C VAL A 241 12.39 -1.52 -15.39
N PRO A 242 12.63 -1.42 -14.07
CA PRO A 242 13.07 -2.56 -13.29
C PRO A 242 11.91 -3.55 -13.14
N VAL A 243 12.03 -4.72 -13.74
CA VAL A 243 11.10 -5.84 -13.55
C VAL A 243 11.90 -7.04 -13.05
N ARG A 244 11.46 -7.72 -11.99
CA ARG A 244 12.14 -8.95 -11.54
C ARG A 244 11.97 -10.03 -12.60
N ALA A 245 12.99 -10.87 -12.81
CA ALA A 245 12.93 -11.95 -13.80
C ALA A 245 11.71 -12.87 -13.60
N ARG A 246 11.33 -13.16 -12.34
CA ARG A 246 10.11 -13.94 -12.02
C ARG A 246 8.82 -13.21 -12.41
N VAL A 247 8.74 -11.90 -12.16
CA VAL A 247 7.58 -11.07 -12.57
C VAL A 247 7.46 -11.09 -14.09
N ARG A 248 8.58 -10.91 -14.80
CA ARG A 248 8.60 -10.98 -16.27
C ARG A 248 8.12 -12.33 -16.80
N ALA A 249 8.69 -13.44 -16.29
CA ALA A 249 8.31 -14.78 -16.71
C ALA A 249 6.83 -15.10 -16.42
N ALA A 250 6.32 -14.69 -15.26
CA ALA A 250 4.91 -14.86 -14.92
C ALA A 250 4.00 -14.01 -15.81
N ALA A 251 4.37 -12.75 -16.05
CA ALA A 251 3.62 -11.84 -16.90
C ALA A 251 3.54 -12.35 -18.35
N GLU A 252 4.66 -12.87 -18.89
CA GLU A 252 4.71 -13.52 -20.20
C GLU A 252 3.79 -14.75 -20.27
N LEU A 253 3.82 -15.62 -19.25
CA LEU A 253 2.95 -16.80 -19.19
C LEU A 253 1.46 -16.43 -19.14
N LEU A 254 1.13 -15.38 -18.40
CA LEU A 254 -0.25 -14.90 -18.20
C LEU A 254 -0.72 -13.98 -19.33
N GLY A 255 0.16 -13.57 -20.25
CA GLY A 255 -0.16 -12.65 -21.34
C GLY A 255 -0.51 -11.24 -20.85
N ILE A 256 0.11 -10.78 -19.76
CA ILE A 256 -0.11 -9.45 -19.17
C ILE A 256 1.17 -8.62 -19.21
N ASP A 257 1.01 -7.29 -19.21
CA ASP A 257 2.13 -6.35 -19.16
C ASP A 257 2.41 -5.94 -17.69
N PRO A 258 3.63 -6.14 -17.16
CA PRO A 258 4.02 -5.73 -15.81
C PRO A 258 3.74 -4.25 -15.49
N LEU A 259 3.73 -3.35 -16.48
CA LEU A 259 3.48 -1.93 -16.25
C LEU A 259 2.05 -1.64 -15.79
N HIS A 260 1.11 -2.55 -16.11
CA HIS A 260 -0.29 -2.49 -15.71
C HIS A 260 -0.59 -3.26 -14.42
N VAL A 261 0.40 -3.99 -13.89
CA VAL A 261 0.25 -4.82 -12.69
C VAL A 261 0.41 -3.96 -11.44
N ALA A 262 -0.50 -4.18 -10.47
CA ALA A 262 -0.50 -3.42 -9.23
C ALA A 262 0.76 -3.65 -8.39
N CYS A 263 1.20 -2.58 -7.75
CA CYS A 263 2.27 -2.56 -6.75
C CYS A 263 1.72 -1.95 -5.45
N GLU A 264 2.17 -2.45 -4.29
CA GLU A 264 1.70 -1.97 -2.98
C GLU A 264 2.85 -1.42 -2.10
N GLY A 265 4.05 -1.39 -2.66
CA GLY A 265 5.23 -0.71 -2.09
C GLY A 265 6.09 -0.05 -3.16
N ARG A 266 5.44 0.52 -4.20
CA ARG A 266 6.11 1.31 -5.25
C ARG A 266 5.40 2.63 -5.49
N ALA A 267 6.20 3.62 -5.84
CA ALA A 267 5.73 4.92 -6.28
C ALA A 267 6.48 5.36 -7.55
N VAL A 268 5.78 6.15 -8.36
CA VAL A 268 6.35 6.94 -9.45
C VAL A 268 6.67 8.32 -8.91
N ALA A 269 7.86 8.83 -9.24
CA ALA A 269 8.26 10.21 -8.98
C ALA A 269 8.57 10.95 -10.29
N VAL A 270 8.08 12.18 -10.41
CA VAL A 270 8.49 13.11 -11.47
C VAL A 270 9.28 14.23 -10.83
N VAL A 271 10.53 14.38 -11.25
CA VAL A 271 11.52 15.27 -10.63
C VAL A 271 12.13 16.16 -11.71
N GLY A 272 12.44 17.42 -11.38
CA GLY A 272 13.21 18.28 -12.28
C GLY A 272 14.48 17.58 -12.78
N GLY A 273 14.75 17.64 -14.09
CA GLY A 273 15.82 16.87 -14.73
C GLY A 273 17.20 17.02 -14.07
N ASP A 274 17.52 18.22 -13.59
CA ASP A 274 18.79 18.53 -12.92
C ASP A 274 18.98 17.83 -11.56
N GLU A 275 17.88 17.40 -10.91
CA GLU A 275 17.90 16.70 -9.63
C GLU A 275 17.61 15.19 -9.76
N ALA A 276 17.49 14.67 -10.99
CA ALA A 276 17.11 13.27 -11.23
C ALA A 276 18.07 12.28 -10.55
N GLU A 277 19.38 12.47 -10.72
CA GLU A 277 20.40 11.60 -10.11
C GLU A 277 20.44 11.76 -8.58
N THR A 278 20.23 12.96 -8.06
CA THR A 278 20.13 13.21 -6.60
C THR A 278 18.94 12.48 -6.00
N ALA A 279 17.77 12.56 -6.63
CA ALA A 279 16.58 11.83 -6.22
C ALA A 279 16.79 10.32 -6.30
N LEU A 280 17.42 9.83 -7.37
CA LEU A 280 17.72 8.40 -7.55
C LEU A 280 18.69 7.89 -6.47
N ALA A 281 19.72 8.67 -6.14
CA ALA A 281 20.67 8.33 -5.09
C ALA A 281 19.98 8.26 -3.72
N ALA A 282 19.10 9.21 -3.40
CA ALA A 282 18.30 9.20 -2.18
C ALA A 282 17.39 7.95 -2.12
N MET A 283 16.70 7.61 -3.22
CA MET A 283 15.90 6.38 -3.28
C MET A 283 16.76 5.14 -3.01
N ARG A 284 17.92 5.02 -3.65
CA ARG A 284 18.78 3.83 -3.55
C ARG A 284 19.47 3.70 -2.19
N ALA A 285 19.63 4.79 -1.45
CA ALA A 285 20.16 4.75 -0.08
C ALA A 285 19.17 4.12 0.90
N HIS A 286 17.87 4.20 0.62
CA HIS A 286 16.82 3.63 1.46
C HIS A 286 16.61 2.12 1.16
N PRO A 287 16.39 1.26 2.18
CA PRO A 287 16.23 -0.19 1.98
C PRO A 287 15.12 -0.58 0.98
N LEU A 288 14.00 0.14 0.98
CA LEU A 288 12.89 -0.10 0.04
C LEU A 288 13.17 0.36 -1.40
N GLY A 289 14.19 1.20 -1.60
CA GLY A 289 14.49 1.84 -2.88
C GLY A 289 15.78 1.37 -3.55
N GLY A 290 16.45 0.34 -3.05
CA GLY A 290 17.75 -0.14 -3.57
C GLY A 290 17.75 -0.54 -5.06
N ARG A 291 16.57 -0.77 -5.66
CA ARG A 291 16.40 -1.06 -7.09
C ARG A 291 15.62 0.04 -7.84
N ALA A 292 15.56 1.25 -7.29
CA ALA A 292 14.99 2.40 -7.96
C ALA A 292 15.74 2.70 -9.28
N ALA A 293 15.03 3.30 -10.23
CA ALA A 293 15.55 3.60 -11.55
C ALA A 293 14.87 4.84 -12.14
N ILE A 294 15.63 5.61 -12.92
CA ILE A 294 15.08 6.55 -13.90
C ILE A 294 14.60 5.71 -15.09
N ILE A 295 13.32 5.83 -15.43
CA ILE A 295 12.66 5.00 -16.46
C ILE A 295 12.24 5.81 -17.69
N GLY A 296 12.42 7.12 -17.67
CA GLY A 296 11.98 7.97 -18.76
C GLY A 296 12.05 9.46 -18.43
N ARG A 297 11.37 10.23 -19.27
CA ARG A 297 11.28 11.70 -19.13
C ARG A 297 9.94 12.21 -19.62
N ILE A 298 9.59 13.39 -19.14
CA ILE A 298 8.46 14.17 -19.65
C ILE A 298 8.89 14.93 -20.91
N THR A 299 8.07 14.90 -21.95
CA THR A 299 8.27 15.63 -23.21
C THR A 299 7.09 16.55 -23.50
N ALA A 300 7.24 17.43 -24.50
CA ALA A 300 6.09 18.13 -25.07
C ALA A 300 5.09 17.09 -25.64
N ALA A 301 3.80 17.43 -25.56
CA ALA A 301 2.69 16.64 -26.10
C ALA A 301 2.68 16.62 -27.64
#